data_AF-A0A7S2T0D3-F1
#
_entry.id   AF-A0A7S2T0D3-F1
#
_cell.length_a   1.000
_cell.length_b   1.000
_cell.length_c   1.000
_cell.angle_alpha   90.00
_cell.angle_beta   90.00
_cell.angle_gamma   90.00
#
_symmetry.space_group_name_H-M   'P 1'
#
loop_
_entity.id
_entity.type
_entity.pdbx_description
1 polymer ?
#
loop_
_entity_poly.entity_id
_entity_poly.type
_entity_poly.pdbx_seq_one_letter_code
_entity_poly.pdbx_strand_id
1 'polypeptide(L)'
;HTPVTCRGKFLHDRSIFVGPRVRSELGQAFQGYMVVTPLELEGGRGGGKLGFGSSLFGQRVNEEGKGKEVVLVLRGWVPQAWKDEPERFEYFRGGPDQVVQVQGLVKPSDNPGYFAPANLPEIGQWFFYDVPAMARACGVG
;
A
#
# COMPACT_ATOMS: atom_id res chain seq x y z
N HIS A 1 -16.31 -5.27 7.83
CA HIS A 1 -14.88 -5.00 7.62
C HIS A 1 -14.13 -5.20 8.93
N THR A 2 -12.95 -5.82 8.91
CA THR A 2 -12.17 -6.12 10.13
C THR A 2 -11.28 -4.92 10.47
N PRO A 3 -11.39 -4.33 11.67
CA PRO A 3 -10.51 -3.27 12.10
C PRO A 3 -9.12 -3.81 12.44
N VAL A 4 -8.08 -3.05 12.10
CA VAL A 4 -6.69 -3.37 12.40
C VAL A 4 -5.97 -2.13 12.90
N THR A 5 -4.98 -2.36 13.76
CA THR A 5 -4.04 -1.33 14.20
C THR A 5 -2.64 -1.86 14.01
N CYS A 6 -1.81 -1.11 13.29
CA CYS A 6 -0.43 -1.44 12.98
C CYS A 6 0.48 -0.28 13.42
N ARG A 7 1.74 -0.57 13.76
CA ARG A 7 2.75 0.45 14.06
C ARG A 7 4.03 0.11 13.32
N GLY A 8 4.65 1.09 12.68
CA GLY A 8 5.80 0.84 11.82
C GLY A 8 6.31 2.08 11.08
N LYS A 9 7.26 1.87 10.17
CA LYS A 9 7.80 2.89 9.27
C LYS A 9 7.32 2.65 7.85
N PHE A 10 6.93 3.71 7.15
CA PHE A 10 6.53 3.60 5.75
C PHE A 10 7.76 3.51 4.83
N LEU A 11 7.72 2.59 3.88
CA LEU A 11 8.72 2.46 2.80
C LEU A 11 8.25 3.32 1.61
N HIS A 12 8.50 4.62 1.71
CA HIS A 12 7.97 5.62 0.77
C HIS A 12 8.47 5.46 -0.66
N ASP A 13 9.73 5.07 -0.81
CA ASP A 13 10.40 4.70 -2.06
C ASP A 13 9.70 3.55 -2.79
N ARG A 14 8.92 2.75 -2.07
CA ARG A 14 8.19 1.57 -2.60
C ARG A 14 6.69 1.82 -2.74
N SER A 15 6.26 3.07 -2.82
CA SER A 15 4.84 3.40 -2.97
C SER A 15 4.34 3.06 -4.37
N ILE A 16 3.13 2.52 -4.45
CA ILE A 16 2.43 2.17 -5.69
C ILE A 16 1.29 3.17 -5.92
N PHE A 17 1.18 3.66 -7.16
CA PHE A 17 0.09 4.54 -7.61
C PHE A 17 -0.89 3.75 -8.48
N VAL A 18 -2.13 3.62 -8.00
CA VAL A 18 -3.20 2.87 -8.66
C VAL A 18 -4.16 3.84 -9.33
N GLY A 19 -4.27 3.77 -10.66
CA GLY A 19 -5.10 4.69 -11.43
C GLY A 19 -5.02 4.53 -12.94
N PRO A 20 -5.58 5.48 -13.70
CA PRO A 20 -6.12 6.77 -13.23
C PRO A 20 -7.36 6.64 -12.32
N ARG A 21 -7.57 7.63 -11.45
CA ARG A 21 -8.73 7.77 -10.56
C ARG A 21 -9.21 9.22 -10.55
N VAL A 22 -10.50 9.41 -10.82
CA VAL A 22 -11.13 10.73 -10.77
C VAL A 22 -11.75 10.97 -9.41
N ARG A 23 -11.53 12.15 -8.84
CA ARG A 23 -12.23 12.64 -7.65
C ARG A 23 -12.96 13.93 -8.00
N SER A 24 -14.22 14.05 -7.59
CA SER A 24 -14.97 15.30 -7.71
C SER A 24 -14.83 16.11 -6.42
N GLU A 25 -14.37 17.36 -6.53
CA GLU A 25 -14.30 18.32 -5.43
C GLU A 25 -14.97 19.63 -5.88
N LEU A 26 -15.95 20.10 -5.11
CA LEU A 26 -16.72 21.32 -5.43
C LEU A 26 -17.28 21.36 -6.87
N GLY A 27 -17.69 20.20 -7.41
CA GLY A 27 -18.22 20.07 -8.76
C GLY A 27 -17.18 20.02 -9.88
N GLN A 28 -15.88 20.10 -9.54
CA GLN A 28 -14.77 19.97 -10.48
C GLN A 28 -14.17 18.57 -10.41
N ALA A 29 -13.86 17.98 -11.56
CA ALA A 29 -13.25 16.66 -11.66
C ALA A 29 -11.71 16.77 -11.71
N PHE A 30 -11.05 16.12 -10.76
CA PHE A 30 -9.60 16.06 -10.68
C PHE A 30 -9.11 14.64 -10.97
N GLN A 31 -8.11 14.53 -11.85
CA GLN A 31 -7.41 13.27 -12.07
C GLN A 31 -6.32 13.05 -11.03
N GLY A 32 -6.16 11.79 -10.63
CA GLY A 32 -5.16 11.39 -9.66
C GLY A 32 -5.07 9.89 -9.54
N TYR A 33 -4.52 9.46 -8.40
CA TYR A 33 -4.19 8.07 -8.12
C TYR A 33 -4.53 7.75 -6.68
N MET A 34 -4.86 6.49 -6.43
CA MET A 34 -4.82 5.96 -5.07
C MET A 34 -3.39 5.53 -4.75
N VAL A 35 -2.91 5.85 -3.55
CA VAL A 35 -1.56 5.49 -3.12
C VAL A 35 -1.61 4.32 -2.15
N VAL A 36 -0.86 3.28 -2.47
CA VAL A 36 -0.54 2.18 -1.56
C VAL A 36 0.91 2.31 -1.14
N THR A 37 1.19 2.37 0.15
CA THR A 37 2.56 2.47 0.67
C THR A 37 2.81 1.29 1.62
N PRO A 38 3.88 0.49 1.42
CA PRO A 38 4.26 -0.55 2.36
C PRO A 38 4.65 0.04 3.72
N LEU A 39 4.18 -0.57 4.81
CA LEU A 39 4.53 -0.23 6.19
C LEU A 39 5.31 -1.40 6.79
N GLU A 40 6.59 -1.18 7.06
CA GLU A 40 7.45 -2.10 7.79
C GLU A 40 7.09 -2.04 9.28
N LEU A 41 6.57 -3.14 9.82
CA LEU A 41 6.09 -3.21 11.21
C LEU A 41 7.25 -3.20 12.21
N GLU A 42 7.06 -2.48 13.32
CA GLU A 42 8.03 -2.46 14.41
C GLU A 42 7.89 -3.70 15.29
N GLY A 43 8.99 -4.45 15.45
CA GLY A 43 9.08 -5.63 16.32
C GLY A 43 8.62 -6.93 15.66
N GLY A 44 9.54 -7.88 15.44
CA GLY A 44 9.27 -9.19 14.83
C GLY A 44 8.42 -10.18 15.64
N ARG A 45 7.59 -9.69 16.58
CA ARG A 45 6.61 -10.45 17.36
C ARG A 45 5.42 -9.55 17.70
N GLY A 46 4.79 -8.98 16.68
CA GLY A 46 3.58 -8.19 16.77
C GLY A 46 2.34 -8.95 16.29
N GLY A 47 2.29 -10.27 16.52
CA GLY A 47 1.09 -11.08 16.33
C GLY A 47 0.01 -10.70 17.33
N GLY A 48 -0.55 -9.49 17.21
CA GLY A 48 -1.94 -9.29 17.58
C GLY A 48 -2.71 -10.37 16.85
N LYS A 49 -3.59 -11.09 17.55
CA LYS A 49 -4.47 -12.10 16.95
C LYS A 49 -5.23 -11.45 15.80
N LEU A 50 -4.70 -11.53 14.58
CA LEU A 50 -5.46 -11.48 13.35
C LEU A 50 -6.29 -12.76 13.41
N GLY A 51 -7.50 -12.63 13.95
CA GLY A 51 -8.46 -13.73 13.98
C GLY A 51 -8.66 -14.22 12.56
N PHE A 52 -8.54 -15.55 12.41
CA PHE A 52 -8.58 -16.36 11.19
C PHE A 52 -7.23 -16.71 10.57
N GLY A 53 -7.08 -18.02 10.39
CA GLY A 53 -5.83 -18.70 10.09
C GLY A 53 -5.15 -18.22 8.82
N SER A 54 -3.83 -18.29 8.85
CA SER A 54 -2.96 -18.50 7.68
C SER A 54 -3.46 -17.82 6.40
N SER A 55 -3.11 -16.55 6.19
CA SER A 55 -3.11 -15.82 4.91
C SER A 55 -3.85 -14.47 4.95
N LEU A 56 -3.30 -13.53 5.73
CA LEU A 56 -3.33 -12.12 5.37
C LEU A 56 -1.87 -11.67 5.20
N PHE A 57 -1.23 -12.26 4.18
CA PHE A 57 0.07 -11.96 3.57
C PHE A 57 1.01 -10.99 4.31
N GLY A 58 1.59 -11.45 5.42
CA GLY A 58 3.00 -11.23 5.70
C GLY A 58 3.72 -12.51 5.31
N GLN A 59 4.36 -12.56 4.14
CA GLN A 59 5.20 -13.70 3.82
C GLN A 59 6.49 -13.54 4.63
N ARG A 60 6.76 -14.50 5.51
CA ARG A 60 8.07 -14.63 6.17
C ARG A 60 9.10 -14.90 5.08
N VAL A 61 9.77 -13.87 4.62
CA VAL A 61 10.98 -14.00 3.79
C VAL A 61 12.19 -13.82 4.70
N ASN A 62 12.87 -14.95 4.96
CA ASN A 62 14.30 -15.13 5.18
C ASN A 62 14.50 -16.50 5.88
N GLU A 63 15.39 -17.33 5.33
CA GLU A 63 15.74 -18.67 5.84
C GLU A 63 16.37 -18.68 7.25
N GLU A 64 16.59 -17.50 7.86
CA GLU A 64 17.05 -17.32 9.24
C GLU A 64 15.96 -16.85 10.22
N GLY A 65 14.68 -16.80 9.81
CA GLY A 65 13.59 -16.39 10.70
C GLY A 65 13.58 -14.91 11.10
N LYS A 66 14.39 -14.07 10.44
CA LYS A 66 14.50 -12.61 10.62
C LYS A 66 13.99 -11.82 9.40
N GLY A 67 12.84 -12.21 8.86
CA GLY A 67 12.12 -11.38 7.88
C GLY A 67 11.38 -10.26 8.60
N LYS A 68 11.50 -9.01 8.15
CA LYS A 68 10.68 -7.92 8.66
C LYS A 68 9.27 -8.05 8.09
N GLU A 69 8.26 -7.93 8.95
CA GLU A 69 6.85 -8.04 8.54
C GLU A 69 6.39 -6.72 7.90
N VAL A 70 5.72 -6.81 6.76
CA VAL A 70 5.26 -5.64 6.00
C VAL A 70 3.77 -5.75 5.72
N VAL A 71 3.06 -4.64 5.84
CA VAL A 71 1.65 -4.51 5.44
C VAL A 71 1.50 -3.44 4.37
N LEU A 72 0.65 -3.69 3.36
CA LEU A 72 0.33 -2.68 2.35
C LEU A 72 -0.79 -1.78 2.85
N VAL A 73 -0.54 -0.47 2.92
CA VAL A 73 -1.51 0.50 3.43
C VAL A 73 -2.03 1.38 2.30
N LEU A 74 -3.35 1.34 2.06
CA LEU A 74 -4.03 2.28 1.19
C LEU A 74 -4.18 3.63 1.90
N ARG A 75 -3.43 4.65 1.45
CA ARG A 75 -3.36 5.97 2.11
C ARG A 75 -4.33 7.02 1.57
N GLY A 76 -5.06 6.69 0.51
CA GLY A 76 -6.06 7.56 -0.08
C GLY A 76 -5.67 8.08 -1.46
N TRP A 77 -6.42 9.07 -1.92
CA TRP A 77 -6.26 9.69 -3.24
C TRP A 77 -5.24 10.84 -3.19
N VAL A 78 -4.42 10.95 -4.22
CA VAL A 78 -3.50 12.07 -4.45
C VAL A 78 -3.67 12.60 -5.88
N PRO A 79 -3.46 13.91 -6.11
CA PRO A 79 -3.55 14.49 -7.44
C PRO A 79 -2.41 13.98 -8.33
N GLN A 80 -2.63 14.00 -9.66
CA GLN A 80 -1.64 13.53 -10.64
C GLN A 80 -0.24 14.13 -10.45
N ALA A 81 -0.16 15.44 -10.19
CA ALA A 81 1.11 16.15 -10.00
C ALA A 81 2.03 15.51 -8.94
N TRP A 82 1.48 14.79 -7.94
CA TRP A 82 2.30 14.12 -6.91
C TRP A 82 3.03 12.88 -7.43
N LYS A 83 2.52 12.25 -8.50
CA LYS A 83 3.22 11.17 -9.18
C LYS A 83 4.41 11.71 -10.00
N ASP A 84 4.24 12.90 -10.56
CA ASP A 84 5.21 13.55 -11.43
C ASP A 84 6.30 14.30 -10.62
N GLU A 85 6.01 14.70 -9.37
CA GLU A 85 6.89 15.46 -8.46
C GLU A 85 7.18 14.67 -7.16
N PRO A 86 8.09 13.68 -7.16
CA PRO A 86 8.31 12.80 -6.01
C PRO A 86 8.81 13.53 -4.75
N GLU A 87 9.62 14.58 -4.90
CA GLU A 87 10.11 15.42 -3.78
C GLU A 87 8.97 16.12 -3.03
N ARG A 88 7.97 16.59 -3.77
CA ARG A 88 6.77 17.20 -3.17
C ARG A 88 5.97 16.18 -2.40
N PHE A 89 5.85 14.96 -2.94
CA PHE A 89 5.22 13.87 -2.21
C PHE A 89 6.01 13.63 -0.91
N GLU A 90 7.36 13.46 -0.93
CA GLU A 90 8.21 13.27 0.28
C GLU A 90 7.91 14.28 1.40
N TYR A 91 7.74 15.57 1.08
CA TYR A 91 7.40 16.61 2.07
C TYR A 91 6.09 16.32 2.85
N PHE A 92 5.07 15.76 2.19
CA PHE A 92 3.79 15.45 2.83
C PHE A 92 3.76 14.10 3.57
N ARG A 93 4.82 13.26 3.47
CA ARG A 93 4.78 11.88 4.01
C ARG A 93 5.09 11.75 5.50
N GLY A 94 5.53 12.82 6.16
CA GLY A 94 6.31 12.72 7.40
C GLY A 94 7.73 12.27 7.06
N GLY A 95 8.74 12.72 7.80
CA GLY A 95 10.13 12.41 7.47
C GLY A 95 10.38 10.90 7.33
N PRO A 96 11.36 10.47 6.52
CA PRO A 96 11.57 9.07 6.10
C PRO A 96 11.76 8.06 7.25
N ASP A 97 12.04 8.54 8.45
CA ASP A 97 12.31 7.71 9.63
C ASP A 97 11.23 7.75 10.71
N GLN A 98 10.10 8.40 10.45
CA GLN A 98 9.03 8.51 11.44
C GLN A 98 8.29 7.18 11.61
N VAL A 99 8.28 6.68 12.85
CA VAL A 99 7.37 5.59 13.24
C VAL A 99 5.97 6.15 13.42
N VAL A 100 4.99 5.50 12.79
CA VAL A 100 3.59 5.89 12.84
C VAL A 100 2.72 4.75 13.35
N GLN A 101 1.58 5.09 13.96
CA GLN A 101 0.50 4.15 14.23
C GLN A 101 -0.59 4.35 13.18
N VAL A 102 -1.00 3.26 12.52
CA VAL A 102 -2.03 3.25 11.49
C VAL A 102 -3.23 2.45 11.99
N GLN A 103 -4.40 3.06 11.93
CA GLN A 103 -5.68 2.39 12.16
C GLN A 103 -6.44 2.30 10.84
N GLY A 104 -7.04 1.15 10.56
CA GLY A 104 -7.73 0.96 9.30
C GLY A 104 -8.60 -0.29 9.27
N LEU A 105 -9.07 -0.61 8.07
CA LEU A 105 -9.89 -1.77 7.79
C LEU A 105 -9.18 -2.68 6.81
N VAL A 106 -9.24 -3.99 7.04
CA VAL A 106 -8.72 -4.98 6.07
C VAL A 106 -9.54 -4.90 4.79
N LYS A 107 -8.83 -4.80 3.67
CA LYS A 107 -9.38 -4.82 2.31
C LYS A 107 -8.72 -5.94 1.50
N PRO A 108 -9.48 -6.86 0.91
CA PRO A 108 -8.92 -7.85 -0.02
C PRO A 108 -8.55 -7.21 -1.36
N SER A 109 -7.82 -7.96 -2.19
CA SER A 109 -7.64 -7.65 -3.61
C SER A 109 -8.98 -7.35 -4.29
N ASP A 110 -8.94 -6.47 -5.28
CA ASP A 110 -10.08 -6.24 -6.15
C ASP A 110 -10.35 -7.48 -7.02
N ASN A 111 -11.60 -7.64 -7.42
CA ASN A 111 -12.00 -8.55 -8.48
C ASN A 111 -12.34 -7.70 -9.72
N PRO A 112 -11.37 -7.42 -10.62
CA PRO A 112 -11.59 -6.54 -11.76
C PRO A 112 -12.58 -7.15 -12.76
N GLY A 113 -13.43 -6.30 -13.35
CA GLY A 113 -14.33 -6.70 -14.43
C GLY A 113 -13.63 -6.77 -15.79
N TYR A 114 -14.34 -7.28 -16.80
CA TYR A 114 -13.81 -7.53 -18.15
C TYR A 114 -13.16 -6.31 -18.84
N PHE A 115 -13.63 -5.11 -18.55
CA PHE A 115 -13.14 -3.87 -19.17
C PHE A 115 -11.97 -3.22 -18.43
N ALA A 116 -11.57 -3.75 -17.27
CA ALA A 116 -10.41 -3.24 -16.56
C ALA A 116 -9.13 -3.70 -17.29
N PRO A 117 -8.22 -2.79 -17.67
CA PRO A 117 -6.92 -3.18 -18.18
C PRO A 117 -6.14 -4.01 -17.15
N ALA A 118 -5.27 -4.90 -17.63
CA ALA A 118 -4.38 -5.66 -16.77
C ALA A 118 -3.36 -4.73 -16.07
N ASN A 119 -3.00 -5.05 -14.82
CA ASN A 119 -1.84 -4.44 -14.19
C ASN A 119 -0.56 -4.82 -14.95
N LEU A 120 0.40 -3.90 -15.03
CA LEU A 120 1.72 -4.08 -15.63
C LEU A 120 2.80 -3.72 -14.60
N PRO A 121 3.11 -4.62 -13.65
CA PRO A 121 4.04 -4.37 -12.54
C PRO A 121 5.45 -3.97 -13.01
N GLU A 122 5.90 -4.51 -14.12
CA GLU A 122 7.23 -4.30 -14.72
C GLU A 122 7.50 -2.83 -15.10
N ILE A 123 6.45 -2.06 -15.39
CA ILE A 123 6.52 -0.62 -15.66
C ILE A 123 5.80 0.21 -14.59
N GLY A 124 5.42 -0.40 -13.46
CA GLY A 124 4.75 0.28 -12.36
C GLY A 124 3.35 0.82 -12.70
N GLN A 125 2.65 0.24 -13.69
CA GLN A 125 1.30 0.66 -14.05
C GLN A 125 0.25 -0.24 -13.39
N TRP A 126 -0.61 0.35 -12.57
CA TRP A 126 -1.59 -0.38 -11.77
C TRP A 126 -2.99 0.22 -11.95
N PHE A 127 -3.97 -0.61 -12.29
CA PHE A 127 -5.36 -0.22 -12.51
C PHE A 127 -6.29 -0.67 -11.38
N PHE A 128 -5.96 -1.77 -10.68
CA PHE A 128 -6.73 -2.33 -9.57
C PHE A 128 -5.81 -2.93 -8.50
N TYR A 129 -6.34 -3.15 -7.29
CA TYR A 129 -5.55 -3.72 -6.20
C TYR A 129 -5.39 -5.24 -6.39
N ASP A 130 -4.16 -5.67 -6.71
CA ASP A 130 -3.75 -7.08 -6.66
C ASP A 130 -2.71 -7.22 -5.55
N VAL A 131 -3.16 -7.60 -4.35
CA VAL A 131 -2.31 -7.60 -3.15
C VAL A 131 -1.07 -8.50 -3.32
N PRO A 132 -1.16 -9.75 -3.81
CA PRO A 132 0.03 -10.56 -4.08
C PRO A 132 0.99 -9.95 -5.10
N ALA A 133 0.48 -9.42 -6.22
CA ALA A 133 1.35 -8.80 -7.23
C ALA A 133 2.02 -7.52 -6.71
N MET A 134 1.29 -6.69 -5.97
CA MET A 134 1.80 -5.48 -5.33
C MET A 134 2.87 -5.80 -4.28
N ALA A 135 2.67 -6.84 -3.46
CA ALA A 135 3.66 -7.28 -2.48
C ALA A 135 4.99 -7.66 -3.14
N ARG A 136 4.94 -8.42 -4.24
CA ARG A 136 6.14 -8.76 -5.03
C ARG A 136 6.80 -7.52 -5.64
N ALA A 137 6.02 -6.60 -6.21
CA ALA A 137 6.55 -5.38 -6.81
C ALA A 137 7.24 -4.46 -5.78
N CYS A 138 6.78 -4.47 -4.53
CA CYS A 138 7.42 -3.78 -3.41
C CYS A 138 8.62 -4.53 -2.82
N GLY A 139 8.95 -5.73 -3.30
CA GLY A 139 10.01 -6.58 -2.77
C GLY A 139 9.73 -7.13 -1.37
N VAL A 140 8.45 -7.38 -1.06
CA VAL A 140 7.99 -7.82 0.28
C VAL A 140 7.14 -9.10 0.25
N GLY A 141 7.22 -9.88 -0.83
CA GLY A 141 6.51 -11.17 -1.00
C GLY A 141 7.08 -12.00 -2.13
#